data_AF-A0A542KVU2-F1
#
_entry.id   AF-A0A542KVU2-F1
#
_cell.length_a   1.000
_cell.length_b   1.000
_cell.length_c   1.000
_cell.angle_alpha   90.00
_cell.angle_beta   90.00
_cell.angle_gamma   90.00
#
_symmetry.space_group_name_H-M   'P 1'
#
loop_
_entity.id
_entity.type
_entity.pdbx_description
1 polymer ?
#
loop_
_entity_poly.entity_id
_entity_poly.type
_entity_poly.pdbx_seq_one_letter_code
_entity_poly.pdbx_strand_id
1 'polypeptide(L)'
;MCPAPCDLLTQVRHALAQAGFPLVGAADPGLAVREAPNAVLVKWTASDTFTALAQGHPRATGDSMQAIVQAAVAGLLLQLGHTVTETPDGGGLLVRADE
;
A
#
# COMPACT_ATOMS: atom_id res chain seq x y z
N MET A 1 25.61 -1.96 -6.02
CA MET A 1 24.94 -1.15 -4.99
C MET A 1 23.62 -0.72 -5.58
N CYS A 2 22.50 -1.20 -5.05
CA CYS A 2 21.18 -0.79 -5.51
C CYS A 2 20.95 0.67 -5.09
N PRO A 3 20.31 1.50 -5.91
CA PRO A 3 19.95 2.86 -5.52
C PRO A 3 18.99 2.81 -4.31
N ALA A 4 19.04 3.81 -3.43
CA ALA A 4 18.20 3.93 -2.22
C ALA A 4 16.71 3.51 -2.40
N PRO A 5 16.00 3.86 -3.49
CA PRO A 5 14.61 3.42 -3.71
C PRO A 5 14.43 1.89 -3.88
N CYS A 6 15.41 1.17 -4.43
CA CYS A 6 15.32 -0.29 -4.60
C CYS A 6 15.46 -1.04 -3.26
N ASP A 7 16.31 -0.51 -2.36
CA ASP A 7 16.51 -1.10 -1.04
C ASP A 7 15.25 -0.88 -0.17
N LEU A 8 14.72 0.34 -0.19
CA LEU A 8 13.45 0.69 0.46
C LEU A 8 12.29 -0.17 -0.08
N LEU A 9 12.19 -0.37 -1.40
CA LEU A 9 11.16 -1.21 -2.00
C LEU A 9 11.21 -2.63 -1.46
N THR A 10 12.42 -3.19 -1.35
CA THR A 10 12.64 -4.54 -0.84
C THR A 10 12.27 -4.62 0.65
N GLN A 11 12.66 -3.62 1.45
CA GLN A 11 12.34 -3.54 2.87
C GLN A 11 10.83 -3.42 3.13
N VAL A 12 10.15 -2.53 2.41
CA VAL A 12 8.68 -2.34 2.51
C VAL A 12 7.94 -3.62 2.12
N ARG A 13 8.34 -4.26 1.01
CA ARG A 13 7.76 -5.56 0.61
C ARG A 13 8.01 -6.62 1.66
N HIS A 14 9.22 -6.72 2.20
CA HIS A 14 9.53 -7.71 3.23
C HIS A 14 8.71 -7.48 4.50
N ALA A 15 8.61 -6.24 4.98
CA ALA A 15 7.82 -5.88 6.15
C ALA A 15 6.33 -6.24 5.99
N LEU A 16 5.76 -5.93 4.82
CA LEU A 16 4.36 -6.24 4.51
C LEU A 16 4.12 -7.75 4.44
N ALA A 17 5.03 -8.51 3.82
CA ALA A 17 4.95 -9.97 3.77
C ALA A 17 5.03 -10.58 5.19
N GLN A 18 5.94 -10.08 6.03
CA GLN A 18 6.10 -10.54 7.43
C GLN A 18 4.86 -10.22 8.28
N ALA A 19 4.18 -9.10 8.01
CA ALA A 19 2.92 -8.76 8.67
C ALA A 19 1.70 -9.53 8.10
N GLY A 20 1.91 -10.41 7.11
CA GLY A 20 0.87 -11.24 6.52
C GLY A 20 0.03 -10.55 5.44
N PHE A 21 0.46 -9.40 4.92
CA PHE A 21 -0.22 -8.74 3.81
C PHE A 21 0.12 -9.43 2.48
N PRO A 22 -0.87 -9.89 1.71
CA PRO A 22 -0.64 -10.48 0.40
C PRO A 22 -0.20 -9.40 -0.59
N LEU A 23 1.07 -9.45 -1.00
CA LEU A 23 1.65 -8.60 -2.03
C LEU A 23 1.33 -9.18 -3.38
N VAL A 24 0.69 -8.38 -4.23
CA VAL A 24 0.27 -8.81 -5.56
C VAL A 24 0.96 -7.99 -6.64
N GLY A 25 1.05 -8.57 -7.84
CA GLY A 25 1.41 -7.82 -9.04
C GLY A 25 0.31 -6.81 -9.39
N ALA A 26 0.63 -5.82 -10.22
CA ALA A 26 -0.31 -4.74 -10.58
C ALA A 26 -1.63 -5.22 -11.24
N ALA A 27 -1.71 -6.49 -11.64
CA ALA A 27 -2.87 -7.11 -12.28
C ALA A 27 -3.74 -7.96 -11.32
N ASP A 28 -3.25 -8.26 -10.12
CA ASP A 28 -3.95 -9.07 -9.14
C ASP A 28 -4.54 -8.20 -8.02
N PRO A 29 -5.64 -8.63 -7.37
CA PRO A 29 -6.26 -7.88 -6.30
C PRO A 29 -5.49 -8.00 -4.97
N GLY A 30 -5.11 -6.88 -4.37
CA GLY A 30 -4.34 -6.85 -3.13
C GLY A 30 -3.45 -5.61 -2.95
N LEU A 31 -2.33 -5.77 -2.25
CA LEU A 31 -1.37 -4.68 -2.03
C LEU A 31 -0.30 -4.67 -3.15
N ALA A 32 -0.31 -3.64 -3.98
CA ALA A 32 0.72 -3.41 -4.99
C ALA A 32 1.77 -2.42 -4.45
N VAL A 33 3.03 -2.82 -4.43
CA VAL A 33 4.15 -1.97 -4.03
C VAL A 33 5.01 -1.67 -5.26
N ARG A 34 5.16 -0.39 -5.59
CA ARG A 34 5.86 0.10 -6.78
C ARG A 34 6.92 1.12 -6.39
N GLU A 35 8.01 1.15 -7.13
CA GLU A 35 9.02 2.18 -7.00
C GLU A 35 8.51 3.53 -7.54
N ALA A 36 8.87 4.61 -6.86
CA ALA A 36 8.64 5.99 -7.25
C ALA A 36 9.97 6.77 -7.15
N PRO A 37 10.13 7.91 -7.85
CA PRO A 37 11.34 8.72 -7.71
C PRO A 37 11.52 9.17 -6.26
N ASN A 38 12.56 8.65 -5.59
CA ASN A 38 12.91 8.85 -4.17
C ASN A 38 11.88 8.33 -3.15
N ALA A 39 10.97 7.45 -3.56
CA ALA A 39 9.93 6.92 -2.69
C ALA A 39 9.47 5.53 -3.14
N VAL A 40 8.64 4.90 -2.31
CA VAL A 40 7.93 3.67 -2.63
C VAL A 40 6.43 3.95 -2.51
N LEU A 41 5.71 3.70 -3.60
CA LEU A 41 4.26 3.79 -3.65
C LEU A 41 3.66 2.44 -3.27
N VAL A 42 2.88 2.44 -2.19
CA VAL A 42 2.06 1.33 -1.75
C VAL A 42 0.62 1.64 -2.13
N LYS A 43 0.06 0.95 -3.12
CA LYS A 43 -1.29 1.16 -3.62
C LYS A 43 -2.13 -0.10 -3.46
N TRP A 44 -3.38 0.07 -3.02
CA TRP A 44 -4.34 -1.02 -3.02
C TRP A 44 -4.90 -1.21 -4.44
N THR A 45 -4.75 -2.40 -5.00
CA THR A 45 -5.44 -2.83 -6.21
C THR A 45 -6.70 -3.56 -5.77
N ALA A 46 -7.82 -2.84 -5.68
CA ALA A 46 -9.10 -3.51 -5.50
C ALA A 46 -9.36 -4.40 -6.72
N SER A 47 -9.71 -5.66 -6.51
CA SER A 47 -10.29 -6.46 -7.58
C SER A 47 -11.49 -5.71 -8.12
N ASP A 48 -11.59 -5.54 -9.44
CA ASP A 48 -12.80 -5.02 -10.11
C ASP A 48 -14.06 -5.77 -9.62
N THR A 49 -13.89 -7.03 -9.24
CA THR A 49 -14.89 -7.91 -8.62
C THR A 49 -15.37 -7.48 -7.23
N PHE A 50 -14.56 -6.79 -6.43
CA PHE A 50 -14.95 -6.28 -5.10
C PHE A 50 -15.60 -4.90 -5.20
N THR A 51 -15.13 -4.07 -6.14
CA THR A 51 -15.79 -2.80 -6.51
C THR A 51 -17.21 -3.06 -7.04
N ALA A 52 -17.40 -4.11 -7.84
CA ALA A 52 -18.71 -4.55 -8.32
C ALA A 52 -19.65 -5.01 -7.16
N LEU A 53 -19.11 -5.60 -6.09
CA LEU A 53 -19.89 -5.96 -4.89
C LEU A 53 -20.24 -4.73 -4.04
N ALA A 54 -19.37 -3.72 -3.99
CA ALA A 54 -19.62 -2.47 -3.29
C ALA A 54 -20.66 -1.57 -3.99
N GLN A 55 -20.77 -1.65 -5.33
CA GLN A 55 -21.81 -0.95 -6.09
C GLN A 55 -23.24 -1.42 -5.79
N GLY A 56 -23.40 -2.61 -5.18
CA GLY A 56 -24.70 -3.13 -4.72
C GLY A 56 -25.13 -2.61 -3.34
N HIS A 57 -24.23 -1.99 -2.56
CA HIS A 57 -24.54 -1.43 -1.25
C HIS A 57 -24.09 0.04 -1.18
N PRO A 58 -25.00 1.02 -1.35
CA PRO A 58 -24.65 2.44 -1.45
C PRO A 58 -24.11 3.08 -0.16
N ARG A 59 -23.84 2.30 0.91
CA ARG A 59 -23.46 2.85 2.21
C ARG A 59 -22.46 2.04 3.03
N ALA A 60 -21.99 0.88 2.59
CA ALA A 60 -21.10 0.09 3.43
C ALA A 60 -20.14 -0.82 2.65
N THR A 61 -18.88 -0.79 3.11
CA THR A 61 -17.95 -1.94 3.19
C THR A 61 -16.92 -2.16 2.08
N GLY A 62 -16.68 -1.19 1.19
CA GLY A 62 -15.46 -1.17 0.35
C GLY A 62 -14.39 -0.26 0.96
N ASP A 63 -14.77 1.00 1.12
CA ASP A 63 -13.91 2.10 1.56
C ASP A 63 -13.40 1.92 3.00
N SER A 64 -14.25 1.44 3.91
CA SER A 64 -13.88 1.27 5.33
C SER A 64 -12.82 0.19 5.56
N MET A 65 -12.86 -0.91 4.81
CA MET A 65 -11.85 -1.97 4.94
C MET A 65 -10.51 -1.52 4.35
N GLN A 66 -10.55 -0.84 3.20
CA GLN A 66 -9.36 -0.20 2.62
C GLN A 66 -8.75 0.80 3.60
N ALA A 67 -9.55 1.67 4.22
CA ALA A 67 -9.08 2.64 5.20
C ALA A 67 -8.45 1.98 6.43
N ILE A 68 -9.03 0.87 6.94
CA ILE A 68 -8.47 0.10 8.06
C ILE A 68 -7.12 -0.52 7.68
N VAL A 69 -7.03 -1.17 6.51
CA VAL A 69 -5.79 -1.78 6.03
C VAL A 69 -4.73 -0.71 5.75
N GLN A 70 -5.12 0.40 5.13
CA GLN A 70 -4.26 1.56 4.88
C GLN A 70 -3.70 2.13 6.20
N ALA A 71 -4.55 2.31 7.21
CA ALA A 71 -4.12 2.76 8.53
C ALA A 71 -3.17 1.76 9.21
N ALA A 72 -3.43 0.46 9.09
CA ALA A 72 -2.57 -0.59 9.63
C ALA A 72 -1.19 -0.63 8.94
N VAL A 73 -1.17 -0.52 7.61
CA VAL A 73 0.06 -0.46 6.81
C VAL A 73 0.84 0.81 7.11
N ALA A 74 0.16 1.97 7.18
CA ALA A 74 0.79 3.21 7.60
C ALA A 74 1.39 3.09 9.00
N GLY A 75 0.64 2.56 9.97
CA GLY A 75 1.12 2.33 11.33
C GLY A 75 2.37 1.45 11.38
N LEU A 76 2.36 0.32 10.67
CA LEU A 76 3.52 -0.58 10.58
C LEU A 76 4.75 0.14 10.01
N LEU A 77 4.58 0.89 8.93
CA LEU A 77 5.68 1.60 8.27
C LEU A 77 6.23 2.73 9.15
N LEU A 78 5.36 3.47 9.87
CA LEU A 78 5.78 4.45 10.87
C LEU A 78 6.57 3.77 12.01
N GLN A 79 6.13 2.60 12.48
CA GLN A 79 6.82 1.84 13.53
C GLN A 79 8.21 1.37 13.09
N LEU A 80 8.41 1.12 11.80
CA LEU A 80 9.71 0.81 11.21
C LEU A 80 10.59 2.05 11.00
N GLY A 81 10.12 3.24 11.35
CA GLY A 81 10.84 4.50 11.21
C GLY A 81 10.72 5.14 9.84
N HIS A 82 9.85 4.63 8.96
CA HIS A 82 9.66 5.21 7.64
C HIS A 82 8.73 6.44 7.67
N THR A 83 9.01 7.41 6.81
CA THR A 83 8.12 8.55 6.59
C THR A 83 7.02 8.17 5.59
N VAL A 84 5.77 8.15 6.05
CA VAL A 84 4.60 7.79 5.23
C VAL A 84 3.73 9.01 4.97
N THR A 85 3.29 9.16 3.73
CA THR A 85 2.40 10.24 3.28
C THR A 85 1.26 9.64 2.46
N GLU A 86 0.04 10.13 2.63
CA GLU A 86 -1.09 9.68 1.83
C GLU A 86 -1.00 10.25 0.40
N THR A 87 -1.36 9.44 -0.61
CA THR A 87 -1.45 9.93 -1.98
C THR A 87 -2.62 10.89 -2.14
N PRO A 88 -2.52 11.93 -2.99
CA PRO A 88 -3.60 12.89 -3.22
C PRO A 88 -4.88 12.24 -3.77
N ASP A 89 -4.76 11.09 -4.42
CA ASP A 89 -5.89 10.31 -4.96
C ASP A 89 -6.61 9.46 -3.89
N GLY A 90 -6.18 9.50 -2.63
CA GLY A 90 -6.81 8.79 -1.50
C GLY A 90 -6.72 7.27 -1.53
N GLY A 91 -6.05 6.69 -2.53
CA GLY A 91 -6.01 5.24 -2.77
C GLY A 91 -4.68 4.54 -2.46
N GLY A 92 -3.75 5.23 -1.79
CA GLY A 92 -2.41 4.69 -1.52
C GLY A 92 -1.57 5.52 -0.56
N LEU A 93 -0.40 4.97 -0.24
CA LEU A 93 0.60 5.52 0.66
C LEU A 93 1.95 5.66 -0.07
N LEU A 94 2.62 6.78 0.17
CA LEU A 94 3.97 7.06 -0.29
C LEU A 94 4.93 6.96 0.89
N VAL A 95 5.88 6.05 0.79
CA VAL A 95 6.96 5.85 1.76
C VAL A 95 8.21 6.54 1.23
N ARG A 96 8.74 7.54 1.92
CA ARG A 96 9.98 8.20 1.49
C ARG A 96 11.20 7.38 1.89
N ALA A 97 12.23 7.40 1.03
CA ALA A 97 13.56 6.98 1.44
C ALA A 97 14.11 7.98 2.45
N ASP A 98 14.69 7.46 3.53
CA ASP A 98 15.50 8.26 4.44
C ASP A 98 16.75 8.72 3.67
N GLU A 99 17.10 10.00 3.78
CA GLU A 99 18.19 10.65 3.02
C GLU A 99 19.58 10.29 3.55
#